data_AF-A0A965JPL3-F1
#
_entry.id   AF-A0A965JPL3-F1
#
_cell.length_a   1.000
_cell.length_b   1.000
_cell.length_c   1.000
_cell.angle_alpha   90.00
_cell.angle_beta   90.00
_cell.angle_gamma   90.00
#
_symmetry.space_group_name_H-M   'P 1'
#
loop_
_entity.id
_entity.type
_entity.pdbx_description
1 polymer ?
#
loop_
_entity_poly.entity_id
_entity_poly.type
_entity_poly.pdbx_seq_one_letter_code
_entity_poly.pdbx_strand_id
1 'polypeptide(L)' 'MLIKSLEKMEEIVKNDKSLSWRGWDVVHRIPNPTAWSKPDGAFVKGRWYIQKTFELSTEGWEIPNKLVR' A
#
# COMPACT_ATOMS: atom_id res chain seq x y z
N MET A 1 -9.97 -4.98 6.27
CA MET A 1 -11.09 -5.04 5.31
C MET A 1 -10.67 -5.92 4.18
N LEU A 2 -11.49 -6.90 3.85
CA LEU A 2 -11.24 -7.76 2.72
C LEU A 2 -11.92 -7.15 1.48
N ILE A 3 -11.13 -6.69 0.53
CA ILE A 3 -11.61 -6.16 -0.74
C ILE A 3 -11.52 -7.27 -1.77
N LYS A 4 -12.67 -7.72 -2.29
CA LYS A 4 -12.74 -8.81 -3.27
C LYS A 4 -12.88 -8.30 -4.71
N SER A 5 -13.28 -7.04 -4.87
CA SER A 5 -13.56 -6.43 -6.18
C SER A 5 -12.40 -5.55 -6.60
N LEU A 6 -11.88 -5.79 -7.81
CA LEU A 6 -10.81 -4.97 -8.39
C LEU A 6 -11.23 -3.50 -8.47
N GLU A 7 -12.44 -3.21 -8.96
CA GLU A 7 -12.94 -1.84 -9.11
C GLU A 7 -12.88 -1.06 -7.80
N LYS A 8 -13.32 -1.70 -6.70
CA LYS A 8 -13.27 -1.09 -5.37
C LYS A 8 -11.84 -0.85 -4.90
N MET A 9 -10.94 -1.78 -5.23
CA MET A 9 -9.53 -1.66 -4.92
C MET A 9 -8.87 -0.51 -5.70
N GLU A 10 -9.23 -0.36 -6.98
CA GLU A 10 -8.78 0.73 -7.83
C GLU A 10 -9.27 2.10 -7.34
N GLU A 11 -10.53 2.20 -6.91
CA GLU A 11 -11.07 3.43 -6.32
C GLU A 11 -10.26 3.85 -5.08
N ILE A 12 -9.96 2.90 -4.18
CA ILE A 12 -9.17 3.15 -2.97
C ILE A 12 -7.77 3.65 -3.33
N VAL A 13 -7.07 2.98 -4.26
CA VAL A 13 -5.72 3.38 -4.68
C VAL A 13 -5.73 4.73 -5.40
N LYS A 14 -6.79 5.03 -6.15
CA LYS A 14 -6.95 6.31 -6.84
C LYS A 14 -7.23 7.46 -5.87
N ASN A 15 -7.98 7.20 -4.80
CA ASN A 15 -8.29 8.18 -3.76
C ASN A 15 -7.09 8.47 -2.84
N ASP A 16 -6.24 7.48 -2.57
CA ASP A 16 -5.09 7.63 -1.67
C ASP A 16 -3.75 7.62 -2.42
N LYS A 17 -3.11 8.79 -2.51
CA LYS A 17 -1.80 8.98 -3.16
C LYS A 17 -0.64 8.21 -2.48
N SER A 18 -0.84 7.73 -1.26
CA SER A 18 0.14 6.90 -0.56
C SER A 18 0.10 5.44 -1.02
N LEU A 19 -0.99 5.00 -1.65
CA LEU A 19 -1.15 3.68 -2.25
C LEU A 19 -0.69 3.70 -3.70
N SER A 20 -0.15 2.59 -4.16
CA SER A 20 0.29 2.42 -5.55
C SER A 20 0.22 0.95 -5.94
N TRP A 21 -0.06 0.69 -7.20
CA TRP A 21 -0.04 -0.67 -7.74
C TRP A 21 1.39 -1.15 -8.00
N ARG A 22 1.65 -2.41 -7.67
CA ARG A 22 2.84 -3.17 -8.05
C ARG A 22 2.39 -4.49 -8.67
N GLY A 23 2.07 -4.45 -9.96
CA GLY A 23 1.37 -5.56 -10.62
C GLY A 23 -0.04 -5.68 -10.05
N TRP A 24 -0.35 -6.84 -9.48
CA TRP A 24 -1.63 -7.11 -8.79
C TRP A 24 -1.61 -6.77 -7.30
N ASP A 25 -0.44 -6.48 -6.74
CA ASP A 25 -0.30 -6.15 -5.32
C ASP A 25 -0.40 -4.65 -5.09
N VAL A 26 -0.85 -4.26 -3.91
CA VAL A 26 -0.96 -2.85 -3.53
C VAL A 26 0.09 -2.49 -2.51
N VAL A 27 0.83 -1.43 -2.82
CA VAL A 27 1.95 -0.97 -2.02
C VAL A 27 1.58 0.36 -1.39
N HIS A 28 1.57 0.40 -0.08
CA HIS A 28 1.41 1.61 0.71
C HIS A 28 2.77 2.17 1.10
N ARG A 29 3.04 3.41 0.72
CA ARG A 29 4.29 4.11 1.03
C ARG A 29 4.03 5.33 1.89
N ILE A 30 4.53 5.28 3.12
CA ILE A 30 4.43 6.39 4.06
C ILE A 30 5.80 7.04 4.17
N PRO A 31 5.97 8.34 3.85
CA PRO A 31 7.25 9.02 4.01
C PRO A 31 7.65 9.00 5.49
N ASN A 32 8.83 8.48 5.79
CA ASN A 32 9.33 8.46 7.16
C ASN A 32 10.86 8.60 7.15
N PRO A 33 11.42 9.68 7.73
CA PRO A 33 12.87 9.92 7.75
C PRO A 33 13.64 8.89 8.57
N THR A 34 12.98 8.14 9.47
CA THR A 34 13.58 7.07 10.27
C THR A 34 13.43 5.69 9.64
N ALA A 35 12.81 5.58 8.45
CA ALA A 35 12.53 4.29 7.82
C ALA A 35 13.81 3.48 7.51
N TRP A 36 14.97 4.14 7.36
CA TRP A 36 16.27 3.47 7.16
C TRP A 36 16.62 2.43 8.23
N SER A 37 16.07 2.59 9.44
CA SER A 37 16.29 1.69 10.58
C SER A 37 15.22 0.61 10.72
N LYS A 38 14.21 0.59 9.85
CA LYS A 38 13.07 -0.32 9.92
C LYS A 38 13.23 -1.43 8.88
N PRO A 39 12.78 -2.66 9.18
CA PRO A 39 12.81 -3.77 8.21
C PRO A 39 11.95 -3.47 6.97
N ASP A 40 10.86 -2.71 7.15
CA ASP A 40 9.95 -2.30 6.09
C ASP A 40 10.36 -0.98 5.42
N GLY A 41 11.60 -0.54 5.65
CA GLY A 41 12.16 0.67 5.07
C GLY A 41 12.47 0.52 3.59
N ALA A 42 12.01 1.47 2.77
CA ALA A 42 12.29 1.54 1.34
C ALA A 42 12.82 2.94 0.98
N PHE A 43 13.97 2.98 0.31
CA PHE A 43 14.50 4.22 -0.24
C PHE A 43 13.98 4.40 -1.67
N VAL A 44 13.13 5.40 -1.89
CA VAL A 44 12.48 5.65 -3.17
C VAL A 44 12.70 7.11 -3.57
N LYS A 45 13.27 7.34 -4.76
CA LYS A 45 13.48 8.68 -5.34
C LYS A 45 14.16 9.67 -4.38
N GLY A 46 15.19 9.22 -3.65
CA GLY A 46 15.96 10.07 -2.75
C GLY A 46 15.33 10.31 -1.38
N ARG A 47 14.21 9.65 -1.05
CA ARG A 47 13.54 9.76 0.26
C ARG A 47 13.28 8.40 0.88
N TRP A 48 13.29 8.35 2.19
CA TRP A 48 12.94 7.16 2.97
C TRP A 48 11.44 7.05 3.19
N TYR A 49 10.90 5.86 2.91
CA TYR A 49 9.52 5.50 3.10
C TYR A 49 9.43 4.22 3.92
N ILE A 50 8.37 4.06 4.70
CA ILE A 50 7.95 2.75 5.18
C ILE A 50 7.01 2.18 4.11
N GLN A 51 7.35 1.01 3.60
CA GLN A 51 6.57 0.32 2.58
C GLN A 51 5.82 -0.85 3.19
N LYS A 52 4.49 -0.89 2.99
CA LYS A 52 3.68 -2.05 3.31
C LYS A 52 3.04 -2.59 2.05
N THR A 53 3.32 -3.85 1.72
CA THR A 53 2.73 -4.53 0.57
C THR A 53 1.50 -5.31 1.04
N PHE A 54 0.41 -5.18 0.30
CA PHE A 54 -0.81 -5.96 0.43
C PHE A 54 -0.91 -6.84 -0.80
N GLU A 55 -0.55 -8.11 -0.61
CA GLU A 55 -0.54 -9.11 -1.68
C GLU A 55 -1.97 -9.54 -2.02
N LEU A 56 -2.24 -9.81 -3.30
CA LEU A 56 -3.52 -10.37 -3.71
C LEU A 56 -3.59 -11.84 -3.29
N SER A 57 -4.47 -12.16 -2.34
CA SER A 57 -4.78 -13.54 -1.96
C SER A 57 -5.97 -14.09 -2.77
N THR A 58 -6.23 -15.40 -2.66
CA THR A 58 -7.44 -16.03 -3.23
C THR A 58 -8.74 -15.42 -2.69
N GLU A 59 -8.70 -14.81 -1.51
CA GLU A 59 -9.85 -14.16 -0.88
C GLU A 59 -9.97 -12.67 -1.23
N GLY A 60 -8.92 -12.07 -1.81
CA GLY A 60 -8.83 -10.64 -2.14
C GLY A 60 -7.66 -9.94 -1.47
N TRP A 61 -7.73 -8.60 -1.40
CA TRP A 61 -6.74 -7.77 -0.71
C TRP A 61 -7.18 -7.49 0.73
N GLU A 62 -6.30 -7.78 1.69
CA GLU A 62 -6.53 -7.42 3.09
C GLU A 62 -5.94 -6.06 3.41
N ILE A 63 -6.80 -5.03 3.52
CA ILE A 63 -6.38 -3.65 3.74
C ILE A 63 -7.01 -3.05 4.99
N PRO A 64 -6.27 -2.29 5.81
CA PRO A 64 -6.82 -1.59 6.96
C PRO A 64 -8.00 -0.68 6.56
N ASN A 65 -9.10 -0.73 7.31
CA ASN A 65 -10.27 0.16 7.10
C ASN A 65 -9.89 1.65 7.06
N LYS A 66 -8.80 2.04 7.72
CA LYS A 66 -8.32 3.43 7.74
C LYS A 66 -7.92 3.99 6.38
N LEU A 67 -7.58 3.11 5.42
CA LEU A 67 -7.16 3.47 4.07
C LEU A 67 -8.33 3.42 3.08
N VAL A 68 -9.47 2.85 3.48
CA VAL A 68 -10.70 2.81 2.69
C VAL A 68 -11.49 4.06 3.06
N ARG A 69 -11.30 5.15 2.32
CA ARG A 69 -12.02 6.42 2.48
C ARG A 69 -12.87 6.74 1.26
#